data_AF-A0A1H3P7Z2-F1
#
_entry.id   AF-A0A1H3P7Z2-F1
#
_cell.length_a   1.000
_cell.length_b   1.000
_cell.length_c   1.000
_cell.angle_alpha   90.00
_cell.angle_beta   90.00
_cell.angle_gamma   90.00
#
_symmetry.space_group_name_H-M   'P 1'
#
loop_
_entity.id
_entity.type
_entity.pdbx_description
1 polymer ?
#
loop_
_entity_poly.entity_id
_entity_poly.type
_entity_poly.pdbx_seq_one_letter_code
_entity_poly.pdbx_strand_id
1 'polypeptide(L)'
;MMEDEAFVAYPELKRLARLRDVGWTFHPAHDDSGELVQVNGVRSWPGGQADALRVRYTTDAAAMRCDPGGQVLWTAEGSLDDVVDGLLDLPDP
;
A
#
# COMPACT_ATOMS: atom_id res chain seq x y z
N MET A 1 -10.22 20.57 -0.55
CA MET A 1 -9.87 19.90 0.71
C MET A 1 -8.37 20.00 0.86
N MET A 2 -7.87 20.62 1.92
CA MET A 2 -6.44 20.65 2.23
C MET A 2 -6.06 19.27 2.81
N GLU A 3 -4.85 18.75 2.53
CA GLU A 3 -4.42 17.40 2.99
C GLU A 3 -4.65 17.21 4.50
N ASP A 4 -4.45 18.26 5.31
CA ASP A 4 -4.67 18.24 6.76
C ASP A 4 -6.13 17.96 7.18
N GLU A 5 -7.13 18.47 6.45
CA GLU A 5 -8.54 18.17 6.74
C GLU A 5 -8.90 16.72 6.41
N ALA A 6 -8.35 16.20 5.31
CA ALA A 6 -8.54 14.80 4.91
C ALA A 6 -7.97 13.84 5.98
N PHE A 7 -6.83 14.19 6.56
CA PHE A 7 -6.17 13.42 7.61
C PHE A 7 -6.85 13.49 8.98
N VAL A 8 -7.66 14.51 9.22
CA VAL A 8 -8.52 14.58 10.43
C VAL A 8 -9.75 13.69 10.25
N ALA A 9 -10.35 13.70 9.06
CA ALA A 9 -11.52 12.87 8.75
C ALA A 9 -11.17 11.38 8.59
N TYR A 10 -10.00 11.08 8.05
CA TYR A 10 -9.54 9.72 7.73
C TYR A 10 -8.07 9.54 8.19
N PRO A 11 -7.86 9.27 9.50
CA PRO A 11 -6.52 9.08 10.06
C PRO A 11 -5.69 8.00 9.35
N GLU A 12 -6.35 6.97 8.82
CA GLU A 12 -5.76 5.88 8.03
C GLU A 12 -4.99 6.38 6.79
N LEU A 13 -5.40 7.51 6.19
CA LEU A 13 -4.72 8.09 5.04
C LEU A 13 -3.32 8.61 5.40
N LYS A 14 -3.08 8.94 6.69
CA LYS A 14 -1.74 9.32 7.16
C LYS A 14 -0.73 8.18 6.99
N ARG A 15 -1.17 6.92 7.08
CA ARG A 15 -0.26 5.77 6.88
C ARG A 15 0.13 5.61 5.42
N LEU A 16 -0.84 5.76 4.51
CA LEU A 16 -0.56 5.77 3.07
C LEU A 16 0.35 6.95 2.68
N ALA A 17 0.18 8.11 3.32
CA ALA A 17 1.08 9.24 3.13
C ALA A 17 2.51 8.93 3.58
N ARG A 18 2.70 8.27 4.74
CA ARG A 18 4.04 7.81 5.18
C ARG A 18 4.70 6.86 4.18
N LEU A 19 3.92 5.95 3.58
CA LEU A 19 4.43 5.08 2.53
C LEU A 19 4.88 5.87 1.30
N ARG A 20 4.10 6.89 0.90
CA ARG A 20 4.48 7.78 -0.22
C ARG A 20 5.84 8.43 0.03
N ASP A 21 6.09 8.89 1.25
CA ASP A 21 7.35 9.55 1.64
C ASP A 21 8.58 8.63 1.54
N VAL A 22 8.40 7.31 1.64
CA VAL A 22 9.49 6.31 1.51
C VAL A 22 9.55 5.66 0.12
N GLY A 23 8.93 6.28 -0.88
CA GLY A 23 9.08 5.91 -2.29
C GLY A 23 7.98 5.00 -2.85
N TRP A 24 6.87 4.84 -2.12
CA TRP A 24 5.70 4.17 -2.69
C TRP A 24 4.97 5.06 -3.68
N THR A 25 4.50 4.45 -4.77
CA THR A 25 3.59 5.07 -5.73
C THR A 25 2.22 4.43 -5.60
N PHE A 26 1.18 5.24 -5.54
CA PHE A 26 -0.21 4.79 -5.39
C PHE A 26 -1.03 5.07 -6.65
N HIS A 27 -1.83 4.08 -7.05
CA HIS A 27 -2.71 4.13 -8.20
C HIS A 27 -4.14 3.76 -7.79
N PRO A 28 -5.12 4.68 -7.93
CA PRO A 28 -6.52 4.35 -7.72
C PRO A 28 -7.02 3.44 -8.85
N ALA A 29 -7.82 2.45 -8.50
CA ALA A 29 -8.54 1.60 -9.43
C ALA A 29 -10.05 1.86 -9.28
N HIS A 30 -10.69 2.11 -10.41
CA HIS A 30 -12.11 2.41 -10.49
C HIS A 30 -12.83 1.26 -11.19
N ASP A 31 -14.10 1.05 -10.86
CA ASP A 31 -14.97 0.17 -11.64
C ASP A 31 -15.47 0.85 -12.93
N ASP A 32 -16.30 0.13 -13.70
CA ASP A 32 -16.89 0.63 -14.95
C ASP A 32 -17.80 1.86 -14.77
N SER A 33 -18.26 2.12 -13.53
CA SER A 33 -19.08 3.29 -13.19
C SER A 33 -18.22 4.52 -12.83
N GLY A 34 -16.91 4.33 -12.64
CA GLY A 34 -15.98 5.35 -12.19
C GLY A 34 -15.90 5.47 -10.67
N GLU A 35 -16.47 4.54 -9.91
CA GLU A 35 -16.36 4.51 -8.45
C GLU A 35 -15.01 3.93 -8.03
N LEU A 36 -14.36 4.57 -7.04
CA LEU A 36 -13.10 4.08 -6.48
C LEU A 36 -13.36 2.80 -5.68
N VAL A 37 -12.84 1.67 -6.17
CA VAL A 37 -13.04 0.35 -5.53
C VAL A 37 -11.78 -0.16 -4.84
N GLN A 38 -10.61 0.37 -5.20
CA GLN A 38 -9.33 -0.10 -4.69
C GLN A 38 -8.22 0.94 -4.89
N VAL A 39 -7.24 0.95 -3.99
CA VAL A 39 -5.98 1.65 -4.14
C VAL A 39 -4.86 0.62 -4.18
N ASN A 40 -4.01 0.70 -5.21
CA ASN A 40 -2.84 -0.14 -5.35
C ASN A 40 -1.58 0.69 -5.07
N GLY A 41 -0.77 0.27 -4.11
CA GLY A 41 0.57 0.79 -3.87
C GLY A 41 1.62 -0.13 -4.48
N VAL A 42 2.68 0.44 -5.03
CA VAL A 42 3.88 -0.29 -5.42
C VAL A 42 5.13 0.48 -4.98
N ARG A 43 6.15 -0.26 -4.52
CA ARG A 43 7.49 0.25 -4.30
C ARG A 43 8.48 -0.71 -4.95
N SER A 44 9.27 -0.20 -5.88
CA SER A 44 10.35 -0.96 -6.51
C SER A 44 11.67 -0.67 -5.81
N TRP A 45 12.46 -1.71 -5.59
CA TRP A 45 13.78 -1.61 -4.99
C TRP A 45 14.88 -1.65 -6.07
N PRO A 46 16.05 -1.04 -5.82
CA PRO A 46 17.17 -1.06 -6.79
C PRO A 46 17.64 -2.47 -7.16
N GLY A 47 17.47 -3.44 -6.26
CA GLY A 47 17.82 -4.86 -6.49
C GLY A 47 16.82 -5.63 -7.36
N GLY A 48 15.72 -5.00 -7.78
CA GLY A 48 14.69 -5.60 -8.62
C GLY A 48 13.55 -6.27 -7.84
N GLN A 49 13.64 -6.36 -6.51
CA GLN A 49 12.50 -6.72 -5.67
C GLN A 49 11.42 -5.65 -5.77
N ALA A 50 10.18 -6.05 -5.54
CA ALA A 50 9.06 -5.12 -5.49
C ALA A 50 8.12 -5.45 -4.34
N ASP A 51 7.64 -4.40 -3.68
CA ASP A 51 6.55 -4.47 -2.72
C ASP A 51 5.27 -3.98 -3.38
N ALA A 52 4.19 -4.71 -3.16
CA ALA A 52 2.86 -4.36 -3.62
C ALA A 52 1.89 -4.32 -2.44
N LEU A 53 1.00 -3.34 -2.46
CA LEU A 53 -0.05 -3.15 -1.46
C LEU A 53 -1.38 -2.97 -2.20
N ARG A 54 -2.41 -3.67 -1.75
CA ARG A 54 -3.79 -3.54 -2.21
C ARG A 54 -4.63 -3.10 -1.03
N VAL A 55 -5.41 -2.04 -1.20
CA VAL A 55 -6.35 -1.55 -0.19
C VAL A 55 -7.71 -1.41 -0.84
N ARG A 56 -8.71 -2.15 -0.37
CA ARG A 56 -10.12 -1.94 -0.75
C ARG A 56 -10.86 -1.19 0.34
N TYR A 57 -10.60 -1.59 1.58
CA TYR A 57 -11.11 -0.95 2.79
C TYR A 57 -10.04 -0.99 3.87
N THR A 58 -10.23 -0.22 4.95
CA THR A 58 -9.34 -0.26 6.12
C THR A 58 -9.29 -1.64 6.79
N THR A 59 -10.28 -2.48 6.56
CA THR A 59 -10.36 -3.87 7.04
C THR A 59 -10.09 -4.93 5.96
N ASP A 60 -9.87 -4.52 4.71
CA ASP A 60 -9.50 -5.40 3.58
C ASP A 60 -8.32 -4.78 2.84
N ALA A 61 -7.13 -5.12 3.34
CA ALA A 61 -5.86 -4.85 2.72
C ALA A 61 -5.06 -6.15 2.55
N ALA A 62 -4.19 -6.16 1.55
CA ALA A 62 -3.22 -7.22 1.35
C ALA A 62 -1.92 -6.65 0.80
N ALA A 63 -0.79 -7.18 1.22
CA ALA A 63 0.51 -6.82 0.68
C ALA A 63 1.34 -8.05 0.36
N MET A 64 2.31 -7.85 -0.52
CA MET A 64 3.31 -8.86 -0.84
C MET A 64 4.64 -8.20 -1.19
N ARG A 65 5.72 -8.95 -0.95
CA ARG A 65 7.04 -8.70 -1.54
C ARG A 65 7.36 -9.81 -2.52
N CYS A 66 7.87 -9.46 -3.69
CA CYS A 66 8.40 -10.43 -4.65
C CYS A 66 9.86 -10.16 -5.00
N ASP A 67 10.54 -11.22 -5.44
CA ASP A 67 11.88 -11.15 -6.02
C ASP A 67 11.83 -10.66 -7.49
N PRO A 68 12.98 -10.40 -8.13
CA PRO A 68 13.03 -9.97 -9.52
C PRO A 68 12.44 -10.99 -10.52
N GLY A 69 12.34 -12.27 -10.14
CA GLY A 69 11.71 -13.34 -10.91
C GLY A 69 10.20 -13.46 -10.69
N GLY A 70 9.62 -12.61 -9.84
CA GLY A 70 8.21 -12.63 -9.47
C GLY A 70 7.84 -13.68 -8.42
N GLN A 71 8.81 -14.36 -7.81
CA GLN A 71 8.54 -15.25 -6.69
C GLN A 71 8.16 -14.45 -5.45
N VAL A 72 7.09 -14.86 -4.78
CA VAL A 72 6.61 -14.21 -3.57
C VAL A 72 7.53 -14.58 -2.41
N LEU A 73 8.16 -13.59 -1.80
CA LEU A 73 9.04 -13.72 -0.63
C LEU A 73 8.29 -13.54 0.68
N TRP A 74 7.22 -12.74 0.67
CA TRP A 74 6.42 -12.42 1.85
C TRP A 74 5.02 -11.97 1.44
N THR A 75 4.03 -12.23 2.29
CA THR A 75 2.65 -11.75 2.15
C THR A 75 2.04 -11.39 3.50
N ALA A 76 1.13 -10.43 3.51
CA ALA A 76 0.20 -10.20 4.61
C ALA A 76 -1.19 -9.86 4.07
N GLU A 77 -2.21 -10.17 4.85
CA GLU A 77 -3.61 -9.87 4.56
C GLU A 77 -4.35 -9.56 5.87
N GLY A 78 -5.27 -8.60 5.85
CA GLY A 78 -5.99 -8.17 7.04
C GLY A 78 -6.35 -6.70 7.02
N SER A 79 -6.25 -6.04 8.18
CA SER A 79 -6.46 -4.61 8.26
C SER A 79 -5.32 -3.83 7.59
N LEU A 80 -5.62 -2.61 7.15
CA LEU A 80 -4.62 -1.72 6.56
C LEU A 80 -3.45 -1.49 7.54
N ASP A 81 -3.73 -1.36 8.82
CA ASP A 81 -2.71 -1.13 9.83
C ASP A 81 -1.77 -2.33 9.95
N ASP A 82 -2.31 -3.54 10.11
CA ASP A 82 -1.52 -4.77 10.23
C ASP A 82 -0.64 -5.01 9.01
N VAL A 83 -1.20 -4.77 7.82
CA VAL A 83 -0.50 -4.99 6.54
C VAL A 83 0.60 -3.95 6.32
N VAL A 84 0.36 -2.68 6.65
CA VAL A 84 1.36 -1.61 6.53
C VAL A 84 2.47 -1.79 7.56
N ASP A 85 2.15 -2.15 8.80
CA ASP A 85 3.16 -2.44 9.82
C ASP A 85 4.02 -3.64 9.40
N GLY A 86 3.41 -4.71 8.88
CA GLY A 86 4.13 -5.85 8.32
C GLY A 86 5.10 -5.47 7.17
N LEU A 87 4.71 -4.55 6.29
CA LEU A 87 5.57 -4.04 5.21
C LEU A 87 6.74 -3.20 5.74
N LEU A 88 6.50 -2.36 6.74
CA LEU A 88 7.51 -1.47 7.32
C LEU A 88 8.51 -2.23 8.19
N ASP A 89 8.11 -3.35 8.78
CA ASP A 89 8.97 -4.23 9.56
C ASP A 89 9.89 -5.11 8.69
N LEU A 90 9.63 -5.19 7.37
CA LEU A 90 10.53 -5.88 6.46
C LEU A 90 11.85 -5.10 6.34
N PRO A 91 13.01 -5.78 6.44
CA PRO A 91 14.28 -5.13 6.14
C PRO A 91 14.30 -4.70 4.67
N ASP A 92 15.07 -3.66 4.36
CA ASP A 92 15.41 -3.36 2.97
C ASP A 92 16.02 -4.62 2.30
N PRO A 93 15.61 -4.99 1.07
CA PRO A 93 16.08 -6.20 0.39
C PRO A 93 17.60 -6.30 0.19
#